data_AF-A0A1I8CC73-F1
#
_entry.id   AF-A0A1I8CC73-F1
#
_cell.length_a   1.000
_cell.length_b   1.000
_cell.length_c   1.000
_cell.angle_alpha   90.00
_cell.angle_beta   90.00
_cell.angle_gamma   90.00
#
_symmetry.space_group_name_H-M   'P 1'
#
loop_
_entity.id
_entity.type
_entity.pdbx_description
1 polymer ?
#
loop_
_entity_poly.entity_id
_entity_poly.type
_entity_poly.pdbx_seq_one_letter_code
_entity_poly.pdbx_strand_id
1 'polypeptide(L)'
;MATPVVAAVAKEAIKVPFLKTIVPRTKEYWIKLGQDYKTSIIDCVKDSKKSPIKAGIIIGLFGVSGYAINTNPTTDDFRNDMAIRRHALSLVPPSILNPTTMTAINERENLWNQNKLKFYDFLFLTLIVKCKYDKTLYIAESRDVNLKDYIWNEILDNVIEVAAFGKYFYLDQAMKEYDVDDSQFPNGLVPSIF
;
A
#
# COMPACT_ATOMS: atom_id res chain seq x y z
N MET A 1 2.38 -49.32 14.67
CA MET A 1 2.91 -50.47 13.92
C MET A 1 2.11 -50.57 12.62
N ALA A 2 2.73 -50.35 11.46
CA ALA A 2 2.02 -50.52 10.19
C ALA A 2 1.71 -52.00 9.98
N THR A 3 0.48 -52.32 9.59
CA THR A 3 0.03 -53.71 9.33
C THR A 3 0.82 -54.32 8.17
N PRO A 4 1.06 -55.65 8.16
CA PRO A 4 1.90 -56.33 7.17
C PRO A 4 1.45 -56.11 5.71
N VAL A 5 0.16 -55.83 5.50
CA VAL A 5 -0.43 -55.48 4.20
C VAL A 5 0.09 -54.15 3.68
N VAL A 6 0.23 -53.13 4.53
CA VAL A 6 0.73 -51.80 4.15
C VAL A 6 2.21 -51.88 3.74
N ALA A 7 3.01 -52.69 4.44
CA ALA A 7 4.41 -52.92 4.10
C ALA A 7 4.58 -53.71 2.79
N ALA A 8 3.68 -54.64 2.48
CA ALA A 8 3.69 -55.41 1.23
C ALA A 8 3.31 -54.53 0.03
N VAL A 9 2.25 -53.73 0.15
CA VAL A 9 1.81 -52.79 -0.89
C VAL A 9 2.88 -51.73 -1.16
N ALA A 10 3.55 -51.21 -0.12
CA ALA A 10 4.68 -50.29 -0.31
C ALA A 10 5.85 -50.94 -1.07
N LYS A 11 6.17 -52.21 -0.77
CA LYS A 11 7.22 -52.96 -1.47
C LYS A 11 6.87 -53.25 -2.93
N GLU A 12 5.61 -53.50 -3.27
CA GLU A 12 5.16 -53.66 -4.65
C GLU A 12 5.05 -52.32 -5.40
N ALA A 13 4.60 -51.26 -4.73
CA ALA A 13 4.59 -49.92 -5.28
C ALA A 13 6.01 -49.39 -5.59
N ILE A 14 7.05 -49.89 -4.93
CA ILE A 14 8.45 -49.58 -5.29
C ILE A 14 8.90 -50.36 -6.55
N LYS A 15 8.22 -51.44 -6.93
CA LYS A 15 8.56 -52.25 -8.11
C LYS A 15 8.01 -51.71 -9.43
N VAL A 16 7.05 -50.77 -9.42
CA VAL A 16 6.55 -50.19 -10.68
C VAL A 16 7.68 -49.44 -11.40
N PRO A 17 7.96 -49.79 -12.68
CA PRO A 17 9.12 -49.27 -13.43
C PRO A 17 9.12 -47.74 -13.59
N PHE A 18 7.93 -47.14 -13.55
CA PHE A 18 7.72 -45.70 -13.54
C PHE A 18 8.32 -45.02 -12.29
N LEU A 19 8.04 -45.53 -11.09
CA LEU A 19 8.58 -44.97 -9.84
C LEU A 19 10.09 -45.18 -9.70
N LYS A 20 10.63 -46.30 -10.20
CA LYS A 20 12.08 -46.54 -10.26
C LYS A 20 12.84 -45.53 -11.11
N THR A 21 12.20 -44.95 -12.13
CA THR A 21 12.85 -44.02 -13.06
C THR A 21 12.63 -42.57 -12.66
N ILE A 22 11.48 -42.24 -12.05
CA ILE A 22 11.13 -40.86 -11.67
C ILE A 22 11.78 -40.44 -10.36
N VAL A 23 11.81 -41.30 -9.34
CA VAL A 23 12.42 -40.99 -8.05
C VAL A 23 13.90 -40.56 -8.18
N PRO A 24 14.79 -41.28 -8.90
CA PRO A 24 16.17 -40.85 -9.06
C PRO A 24 16.29 -39.57 -9.89
N ARG A 25 15.48 -39.40 -10.96
CA ARG A 25 15.47 -38.17 -11.78
C ARG A 25 15.05 -36.95 -10.98
N THR A 26 14.01 -37.07 -10.15
CA THR A 26 13.56 -36.00 -9.26
C THR A 26 14.63 -35.67 -8.21
N LYS A 27 15.27 -36.69 -7.62
CA LYS A 27 16.37 -36.49 -6.68
C LYS A 27 17.55 -35.76 -7.33
N GLU A 28 17.99 -36.20 -8.51
CA GLU A 28 19.05 -35.55 -9.27
C GLU A 28 18.69 -34.12 -9.65
N TYR A 29 17.44 -33.88 -10.04
CA TYR A 29 16.93 -32.54 -10.32
C TYR A 29 17.04 -31.63 -9.09
N TRP A 30 16.58 -32.06 -7.92
CA TRP A 30 16.70 -31.28 -6.68
C TRP A 30 18.15 -31.01 -6.27
N ILE A 31 19.05 -31.98 -6.48
CA ILE A 31 20.49 -31.81 -6.22
C ILE A 31 21.08 -30.74 -7.14
N LYS A 32 20.80 -30.84 -8.45
CA LYS A 32 21.27 -29.85 -9.43
C LYS A 32 20.71 -28.47 -9.14
N LEU A 33 19.41 -28.38 -8.90
CA LEU A 33 18.74 -27.12 -8.55
C LEU A 33 19.36 -26.49 -7.29
N GLY A 34 19.63 -27.29 -6.26
CA GLY A 34 20.31 -26.82 -5.05
C GLY A 34 21.75 -26.33 -5.31
N GLN A 35 22.48 -27.00 -6.20
CA GLN A 35 23.82 -26.58 -6.64
C GLN A 35 23.77 -25.26 -7.43
N ASP A 36 22.77 -25.09 -8.29
CA ASP A 36 22.58 -23.88 -9.10
C ASP A 36 22.27 -22.67 -8.21
N TYR A 37 21.36 -22.82 -7.23
CA TYR A 37 21.08 -21.76 -6.25
C TYR A 37 22.29 -21.45 -5.36
N LYS A 38 23.01 -22.47 -4.90
CA LYS A 38 24.24 -22.27 -4.11
C LYS A 38 25.27 -21.46 -4.89
N THR A 39 25.49 -21.81 -6.15
CA THR A 39 26.44 -21.11 -7.03
C THR A 39 25.99 -19.67 -7.27
N SER A 40 24.69 -19.47 -7.55
CA SER A 40 24.09 -18.14 -7.72
C SER A 40 24.24 -17.26 -6.48
N ILE A 41 24.08 -17.81 -5.27
CA ILE A 41 24.29 -17.08 -4.01
C ILE A 41 25.77 -16.70 -3.84
N ILE A 42 26.69 -17.63 -4.10
CA ILE A 42 28.13 -17.37 -4.00
C ILE A 42 28.54 -16.24 -4.96
N ASP A 43 28.04 -16.26 -6.19
CA ASP A 43 28.36 -15.24 -7.19
C ASP A 43 27.70 -13.90 -6.86
N CYS A 44 26.46 -13.90 -6.37
CA CYS A 44 25.80 -12.70 -5.85
C CYS A 44 26.61 -12.04 -4.72
N VAL A 45 27.17 -12.83 -3.78
CA VAL A 45 28.02 -12.32 -2.70
C VAL A 45 29.33 -11.75 -3.25
N LYS A 46 29.97 -12.41 -4.22
CA LYS A 46 31.18 -11.90 -4.87
C LYS A 46 30.91 -10.58 -5.60
N ASP A 47 29.82 -10.48 -6.35
CA ASP A 47 29.43 -9.29 -7.09
C ASP A 47 29.05 -8.13 -6.16
N SER A 48 28.40 -8.44 -5.04
CA SER A 48 28.11 -7.47 -3.98
C SER A 48 29.39 -6.92 -3.36
N LYS A 49 30.41 -7.76 -3.12
CA LYS A 49 31.72 -7.30 -2.64
C LYS A 49 32.48 -6.49 -3.70
N LYS A 50 32.34 -6.84 -4.98
CA LYS A 50 32.97 -6.12 -6.10
C LYS A 50 32.37 -4.73 -6.30
N SER A 51 31.07 -4.57 -6.05
CA SER A 51 30.35 -3.31 -6.25
C SER A 51 29.39 -2.99 -5.10
N PRO A 52 29.92 -2.62 -3.92
CA PRO A 52 29.11 -2.46 -2.70
C PRO A 52 28.04 -1.37 -2.82
N ILE A 53 28.29 -0.32 -3.62
CA ILE A 53 27.31 0.76 -3.86
C ILE A 53 26.07 0.21 -4.58
N LYS A 54 26.26 -0.58 -5.64
CA LYS A 54 25.15 -1.17 -6.41
C LYS A 54 24.35 -2.13 -5.55
N ALA A 55 25.03 -2.98 -4.79
CA ALA A 55 24.39 -3.90 -3.84
C ALA A 55 23.61 -3.13 -2.77
N GLY A 56 24.18 -2.06 -2.22
CA GLY A 56 23.52 -1.19 -1.24
C GLY A 56 22.23 -0.56 -1.78
N ILE A 57 22.23 -0.08 -3.03
CA ILE A 57 21.02 0.48 -3.67
C ILE A 57 19.93 -0.59 -3.79
N ILE A 58 20.27 -1.80 -4.24
CA ILE A 58 19.31 -2.89 -4.43
C ILE A 58 18.73 -3.33 -3.08
N ILE A 59 19.59 -3.56 -2.07
CA ILE A 59 19.16 -3.93 -0.72
C ILE A 59 18.32 -2.81 -0.10
N GLY A 60 18.73 -1.56 -0.28
CA GLY A 60 17.99 -0.39 0.18
C GLY A 60 16.60 -0.32 -0.46
N LEU A 61 16.49 -0.55 -1.76
CA LEU A 61 15.20 -0.58 -2.46
C LEU A 61 14.29 -1.68 -1.92
N PHE A 62 14.81 -2.89 -1.70
CA PHE A 62 14.04 -3.99 -1.09
C PHE A 62 13.64 -3.67 0.36
N GLY A 63 14.52 -3.05 1.13
CA GLY A 63 14.22 -2.63 2.51
C GLY A 63 13.12 -1.57 2.55
N VAL A 64 13.23 -0.52 1.73
CA VAL A 64 12.21 0.54 1.63
C VAL A 64 10.89 -0.01 1.13
N SER A 65 10.92 -0.89 0.11
CA SER A 65 9.71 -1.52 -0.41
C SER A 65 9.05 -2.42 0.64
N GLY A 66 9.84 -3.23 1.35
CA GLY A 66 9.34 -4.08 2.44
C GLY A 66 8.73 -3.27 3.58
N TYR A 67 9.36 -2.14 3.93
CA TYR A 67 8.82 -1.20 4.91
C TYR A 67 7.51 -0.56 4.42
N ALA A 68 7.45 -0.12 3.15
CA ALA A 68 6.26 0.46 2.55
C ALA A 68 5.09 -0.52 2.52
N ILE A 69 5.33 -1.78 2.13
CA ILE A 69 4.33 -2.86 2.15
C ILE A 69 3.77 -3.05 3.56
N ASN A 70 4.65 -3.14 4.57
CA ASN A 70 4.23 -3.40 5.95
C ASN A 70 3.49 -2.21 6.60
N THR A 71 3.74 -1.00 6.12
CA THR A 71 3.14 0.24 6.66
C THR A 71 2.09 0.84 5.72
N ASN A 72 1.61 0.06 4.74
CA ASN A 72 0.62 0.56 3.80
C ASN A 72 -0.72 0.81 4.53
N PRO A 73 -1.26 2.05 4.53
CA PRO A 73 -2.47 2.33 5.29
C PRO A 73 -3.71 1.69 4.67
N THR A 74 -4.56 1.14 5.53
CA THR A 74 -5.86 0.56 5.16
C THR A 74 -6.98 1.60 5.21
N THR A 75 -8.17 1.21 4.74
CA THR A 75 -9.40 2.02 4.82
C THR A 75 -9.77 2.37 6.26
N ASP A 76 -9.58 1.43 7.21
CA ASP A 76 -9.88 1.66 8.63
C ASP A 76 -8.87 2.61 9.26
N ASP A 77 -7.59 2.49 8.88
CA ASP A 77 -6.54 3.42 9.30
C ASP A 77 -6.87 4.85 8.84
N PHE A 78 -7.38 5.01 7.62
CA PHE A 78 -7.78 6.32 7.10
C PHE A 78 -8.91 6.92 7.92
N ARG A 79 -9.91 6.10 8.29
CA ARG A 79 -11.03 6.57 9.09
C ARG A 79 -10.58 7.01 10.49
N ASN A 80 -9.69 6.24 11.10
CA ASN A 80 -9.12 6.55 12.41
C ASN A 80 -8.28 7.82 12.37
N ASP A 81 -7.41 7.97 11.37
CA ASP A 81 -6.55 9.14 11.19
C ASP A 81 -7.36 10.43 10.94
N MET A 82 -8.41 10.35 10.12
CA MET A 82 -9.38 11.44 9.95
C MET A 82 -10.05 11.85 11.27
N ALA A 83 -10.43 10.88 12.11
CA ALA A 83 -11.03 11.16 13.41
C ALA A 83 -10.04 11.85 14.36
N ILE A 84 -8.80 11.38 14.41
CA ILE A 84 -7.72 11.99 15.22
C ILE A 84 -7.49 13.45 14.81
N ARG A 85 -7.38 13.72 13.51
CA ARG A 85 -7.17 15.09 12.99
C ARG A 85 -8.38 15.97 13.25
N ARG A 86 -9.59 15.43 13.11
CA ARG A 86 -10.81 16.18 13.42
C ARG A 86 -10.88 16.55 14.90
N HIS A 87 -10.45 15.65 15.77
CA HIS A 87 -10.31 15.94 17.19
C HIS A 87 -9.27 17.05 17.44
N ALA A 88 -8.10 16.99 16.79
CA ALA A 88 -7.11 18.07 16.90
C ALA A 88 -7.67 19.44 16.47
N LEU A 89 -8.42 19.49 15.35
CA LEU A 89 -9.10 20.71 14.91
C LEU A 89 -10.13 21.23 15.93
N SER A 90 -10.82 20.33 16.65
CA SER A 90 -11.83 20.74 17.64
C SER A 90 -11.24 21.40 18.89
N LEU A 91 -9.94 21.21 19.13
CA LEU A 91 -9.22 21.87 20.23
C LEU A 91 -8.84 23.32 19.89
N VAL A 92 -8.83 23.68 18.61
CA VAL A 92 -8.47 25.02 18.15
C VAL A 92 -9.72 25.88 18.01
N PRO A 93 -9.74 27.10 18.58
CA PRO A 93 -10.86 28.02 18.39
C PRO A 93 -11.13 28.31 16.91
N PRO A 94 -12.41 28.38 16.48
CA PRO A 94 -12.74 28.70 15.09
C PRO A 94 -12.18 30.04 14.61
N SER A 95 -11.87 30.94 15.55
CA SER A 95 -11.34 32.27 15.28
C SER A 95 -9.88 32.33 14.90
N ILE A 96 -9.12 31.22 14.94
CA ILE A 96 -7.70 31.18 14.50
C ILE A 96 -7.43 30.00 13.56
N LEU A 97 -8.48 29.25 13.23
CA LEU A 97 -8.36 28.02 12.47
C LEU A 97 -8.14 28.31 10.99
N ASN A 98 -7.19 27.61 10.39
CA ASN A 98 -6.92 27.73 8.95
C ASN A 98 -8.15 27.28 8.12
N PRO A 99 -8.74 28.18 7.30
CA PRO A 99 -9.93 27.84 6.50
C PRO A 99 -9.62 26.78 5.43
N THR A 100 -8.39 26.72 4.92
CA THR A 100 -7.95 25.73 3.93
C THR A 100 -7.91 24.33 4.53
N THR A 101 -7.36 24.19 5.74
CA THR A 101 -7.38 22.90 6.46
C THR A 101 -8.80 22.44 6.76
N MET A 102 -9.65 23.35 7.24
CA MET A 102 -11.04 23.06 7.52
C MET A 102 -11.78 22.58 6.27
N THR A 103 -11.55 23.23 5.13
CA THR A 103 -12.15 22.85 3.84
C THR A 103 -11.67 21.47 3.40
N ALA A 104 -10.37 21.20 3.48
CA ALA A 104 -9.77 19.92 3.09
C ALA A 104 -10.32 18.73 3.92
N ILE A 105 -10.50 18.92 5.23
CA ILE A 105 -11.03 17.90 6.14
C ILE A 105 -12.53 17.70 5.93
N ASN A 106 -13.30 18.80 5.82
CA ASN A 106 -14.74 18.73 5.61
C ASN A 106 -15.08 18.10 4.24
N GLU A 107 -14.33 18.40 3.19
CA GLU A 107 -14.50 17.78 1.87
C GLU A 107 -14.33 16.27 1.95
N ARG A 108 -13.25 15.79 2.57
CA ARG A 108 -12.97 14.36 2.75
C ARG A 108 -14.04 13.66 3.59
N GLU A 109 -14.46 14.26 4.70
CA GLU A 109 -15.51 13.70 5.55
C GLU A 109 -16.86 13.64 4.79
N ASN A 110 -17.19 14.67 4.01
CA ASN A 110 -18.39 14.68 3.18
C ASN A 110 -18.36 13.57 2.12
N LEU A 111 -17.22 13.35 1.46
CA LEU A 111 -17.06 12.30 0.47
C LEU A 111 -17.12 10.90 1.11
N TRP A 112 -16.55 10.74 2.30
CA TRP A 112 -16.67 9.52 3.09
C TRP A 112 -18.13 9.22 3.43
N ASN A 113 -18.85 10.20 4.00
CA ASN A 113 -20.25 10.06 4.39
C ASN A 113 -21.17 9.76 3.20
N GLN A 114 -20.80 10.23 2.00
CA GLN A 114 -21.53 9.95 0.75
C GLN A 114 -21.10 8.65 0.07
N ASN A 115 -20.20 7.86 0.66
CA ASN A 115 -19.62 6.65 0.05
C ASN A 115 -19.02 6.91 -1.35
N LYS A 116 -18.44 8.10 -1.54
CA LYS A 116 -17.83 8.55 -2.80
C LYS A 116 -16.31 8.41 -2.83
N LEU A 117 -15.71 7.75 -1.84
CA LEU A 117 -14.27 7.47 -1.82
C LEU A 117 -14.02 6.03 -2.27
N LYS A 118 -13.13 5.85 -3.25
CA LYS A 118 -12.57 4.56 -3.63
C LYS A 118 -11.12 4.46 -3.19
N PHE A 119 -10.78 3.32 -2.61
CA PHE A 119 -9.44 2.97 -2.16
C PHE A 119 -8.85 1.99 -3.17
N TYR A 120 -7.74 2.39 -3.79
CA TYR A 120 -6.93 1.54 -4.66
C TYR A 120 -5.66 1.17 -3.90
N ASP A 121 -5.66 -0.05 -3.38
CA ASP A 121 -4.50 -0.62 -2.68
C ASP A 121 -3.49 -1.15 -3.71
N PHE A 122 -2.32 -0.54 -3.75
CA PHE A 122 -1.16 -1.04 -4.48
C PHE A 122 -0.13 -1.58 -3.50
N LEU A 123 0.80 -2.40 -4.01
CA LEU A 123 1.77 -3.12 -3.18
C LEU A 123 2.49 -2.24 -2.14
N PHE A 124 2.83 -0.99 -2.46
CA PHE A 124 3.61 -0.10 -1.59
C PHE A 124 2.92 1.24 -1.28
N LEU A 125 1.71 1.47 -1.80
CA LEU A 125 0.95 2.70 -1.56
C LEU A 125 -0.55 2.46 -1.75
N THR A 126 -1.37 3.29 -1.13
CA THR A 126 -2.82 3.33 -1.32
C THR A 126 -3.20 4.68 -1.93
N LEU A 127 -3.95 4.65 -3.04
CA LEU A 127 -4.56 5.85 -3.61
C LEU A 127 -6.01 5.96 -3.16
N ILE A 128 -6.41 7.16 -2.74
CA ILE A 128 -7.80 7.47 -2.42
C ILE A 128 -8.32 8.42 -3.49
N VAL A 129 -9.36 8.00 -4.19
CA VAL A 129 -9.91 8.68 -5.38
C VAL A 129 -11.36 9.04 -5.11
N LYS A 130 -11.78 10.27 -5.45
CA LYS A 130 -13.20 10.64 -5.44
C LYS A 130 -13.94 10.03 -6.62
N CYS A 131 -15.16 9.62 -6.35
CA CYS A 131 -16.11 9.15 -7.35
C CYS A 131 -17.28 10.12 -7.46
N LYS A 132 -17.79 10.27 -8.67
CA LYS A 132 -18.95 11.11 -8.95
C LYS A 132 -20.22 10.59 -8.25
N TYR A 133 -20.37 9.27 -8.20
CA TYR A 133 -21.54 8.59 -7.64
C TYR A 133 -21.14 7.64 -6.51
N ASP A 134 -22.06 7.43 -5.58
CA ASP A 134 -21.96 6.36 -4.59
C ASP A 134 -21.99 4.99 -5.30
N LYS A 135 -21.19 4.04 -4.82
CA LYS A 135 -21.19 2.65 -5.25
C LYS A 135 -22.57 1.98 -5.13
N THR A 136 -23.40 2.42 -4.18
CA THR A 136 -24.75 1.86 -3.98
C THR A 136 -25.82 2.47 -4.90
N LEU A 137 -25.50 3.55 -5.63
CA LEU A 137 -26.46 4.28 -6.43
C LEU A 137 -26.72 3.61 -7.79
N TYR A 138 -27.97 3.25 -8.05
CA TYR A 138 -28.41 2.57 -9.27
C TYR A 138 -29.22 3.47 -10.20
N ILE A 139 -28.58 4.52 -10.72
CA ILE A 139 -29.15 5.37 -11.77
C ILE A 139 -28.53 5.02 -13.13
N ALA A 140 -29.21 5.35 -14.23
CA ALA A 140 -28.71 5.05 -15.57
C ALA A 140 -27.30 5.60 -15.81
N GLU A 141 -27.05 6.85 -15.37
CA GLU A 141 -25.74 7.51 -15.50
C GLU A 141 -24.60 6.81 -14.75
N SER A 142 -24.89 6.14 -13.62
CA SER A 142 -23.84 5.48 -12.82
C SER A 142 -23.45 4.11 -13.40
N ARG A 143 -24.32 3.49 -14.21
CA ARG A 143 -24.09 2.16 -14.80
C ARG A 143 -23.64 2.20 -16.25
N ASP A 144 -23.99 3.24 -16.99
CA ASP A 144 -23.62 3.34 -18.41
C ASP A 144 -22.09 3.37 -18.55
N VAL A 145 -21.56 2.41 -19.30
CA VAL A 145 -20.13 2.26 -19.56
C VAL A 145 -19.64 3.36 -20.50
N ASN A 146 -20.51 3.87 -21.37
CA ASN A 146 -20.16 4.91 -22.34
C ASN A 146 -20.04 6.31 -21.70
N LEU A 147 -20.65 6.50 -20.53
CA LEU A 147 -20.57 7.74 -19.76
C LEU A 147 -19.39 7.75 -18.76
N LYS A 148 -18.73 6.61 -18.59
CA LYS A 148 -17.54 6.51 -17.73
C LYS A 148 -16.32 6.93 -18.52
N ASP A 149 -15.52 7.78 -17.88
CA ASP A 149 -14.22 8.12 -18.41
C ASP A 149 -13.28 6.91 -18.37
N TYR A 150 -12.17 7.01 -19.10
CA TYR A 150 -11.13 6.02 -19.05
C TYR A 150 -10.55 5.94 -17.64
N ILE A 151 -10.27 4.71 -17.17
CA ILE A 151 -9.87 4.43 -15.77
C ILE A 151 -8.69 5.30 -15.32
N TRP A 152 -7.76 5.60 -16.22
CA TRP A 152 -6.60 6.42 -15.90
C TRP A 152 -6.96 7.89 -15.68
N ASN A 153 -7.92 8.45 -16.43
CA ASN A 153 -8.43 9.80 -16.19
C ASN A 153 -9.23 9.83 -14.90
N GLU A 154 -10.08 8.81 -14.67
CA GLU A 154 -10.85 8.69 -13.42
C GLU A 154 -9.90 8.67 -12.21
N ILE A 155 -8.78 7.95 -12.27
CA ILE A 155 -7.82 7.91 -11.17
C ILE A 155 -7.05 9.22 -11.07
N LEU A 156 -6.34 9.64 -12.13
CA LEU A 156 -5.38 10.74 -12.08
C LEU A 156 -6.03 12.10 -11.78
N ASP A 157 -7.19 12.39 -12.37
CA ASP A 157 -7.86 13.68 -12.20
C ASP A 157 -8.64 13.77 -10.88
N ASN A 158 -8.89 12.64 -10.23
CA ASN A 158 -9.71 12.54 -9.02
C ASN A 158 -8.95 12.01 -7.81
N VAL A 159 -7.62 11.92 -7.84
CA VAL A 159 -6.83 11.60 -6.64
C VAL A 159 -7.05 12.69 -5.59
N ILE A 160 -7.52 12.28 -4.42
CA ILE A 160 -7.65 13.15 -3.24
C ILE A 160 -6.50 12.93 -2.28
N GLU A 161 -6.05 11.68 -2.15
CA GLU A 161 -5.04 11.30 -1.17
C GLU A 161 -4.09 10.26 -1.75
N VAL A 162 -2.81 10.43 -1.42
CA VAL A 162 -1.79 9.42 -1.64
C VAL A 162 -1.32 9.00 -0.25
N ALA A 163 -1.42 7.70 0.04
CA ALA A 163 -1.02 7.14 1.30
C ALA A 163 0.13 6.16 1.10
N ALA A 164 1.23 6.36 1.81
CA ALA A 164 2.34 5.42 1.84
C ALA A 164 3.12 5.60 3.15
N PHE A 165 3.88 4.59 3.55
CA PHE A 165 4.73 4.67 4.75
C PHE A 165 3.97 5.04 6.05
N GLY A 166 2.73 4.61 6.18
CA GLY A 166 1.88 4.95 7.33
C GLY A 166 1.40 6.40 7.37
N LYS A 167 1.54 7.15 6.26
CA LYS A 167 1.23 8.58 6.19
C LYS A 167 0.30 8.90 5.03
N TYR A 168 -0.40 10.03 5.15
CA TYR A 168 -1.30 10.59 4.14
C TYR A 168 -0.73 11.92 3.67
N PHE A 169 -0.12 11.97 2.49
CA PHE A 169 0.72 13.09 2.09
C PHE A 169 -0.01 14.43 1.95
N TYR A 170 -1.17 14.45 1.29
CA TYR A 170 -1.95 15.66 1.11
C TYR A 170 -2.67 16.06 2.40
N LEU A 171 -3.12 15.09 3.19
CA LEU A 171 -3.73 15.34 4.50
C LEU A 171 -2.73 15.90 5.52
N ASP A 172 -1.51 15.37 5.54
CA ASP A 172 -0.41 15.89 6.36
C ASP A 172 -0.04 17.30 5.95
N GLN A 173 0.02 17.56 4.64
CA GLN A 173 0.27 18.90 4.11
C GLN A 173 -0.84 19.88 4.52
N ALA A 174 -2.10 19.46 4.43
CA ALA A 174 -3.23 20.29 4.83
C ALA A 174 -3.25 20.59 6.34
N MET A 175 -2.66 19.72 7.17
CA MET A 175 -2.64 19.88 8.64
C MET A 175 -1.41 20.64 9.17
N LYS A 176 -0.44 21.03 8.32
CA LYS A 176 0.85 21.57 8.79
C LYS A 176 0.72 22.86 9.63
N GLU A 177 -0.20 23.75 9.26
CA GLU A 177 -0.41 25.07 9.88
C GLU A 177 -1.92 25.27 10.13
N TYR A 178 -2.56 24.27 10.72
CA TYR A 178 -4.01 24.25 10.92
C TYR A 178 -4.51 25.26 11.96
N ASP A 179 -3.62 25.72 12.84
CA ASP A 179 -3.85 26.67 13.93
C ASP A 179 -3.47 28.11 13.59
N VAL A 180 -3.10 28.37 12.33
CA VAL A 180 -2.78 29.71 11.83
C VAL A 180 -3.71 30.07 10.68
N ASP A 181 -4.44 31.18 10.86
CA ASP A 181 -5.24 31.79 9.80
C ASP A 181 -4.53 33.04 9.27
N ASP A 182 -3.88 32.88 8.12
CA ASP A 182 -3.12 33.96 7.47
C ASP A 182 -3.98 35.19 7.12
N SER A 183 -5.31 35.03 7.00
CA SER A 183 -6.21 36.16 6.73
C SER A 183 -6.23 37.18 7.85
N GLN A 184 -5.83 36.79 9.07
CA GLN A 184 -5.74 37.66 10.24
C GLN A 184 -4.46 38.49 10.26
N PHE A 185 -3.48 38.18 9.41
CA PHE A 185 -2.19 38.86 9.33
C PHE A 185 -1.95 39.46 7.94
N PRO A 186 -2.78 40.42 7.47
CA PRO A 186 -2.74 40.94 6.10
C PRO A 186 -1.42 41.65 5.70
N ASN A 187 -0.51 41.89 6.65
CA ASN A 187 0.75 42.63 6.43
C ASN A 187 2.02 41.83 6.76
N GLY A 188 1.93 40.50 7.01
CA GLY A 188 3.11 39.68 7.38
C GLY A 188 3.76 40.04 8.72
N LEU A 189 3.15 40.95 9.48
CA LEU A 189 3.53 41.28 10.83
C LEU A 189 2.90 40.25 11.76
N VAL A 190 3.64 39.15 11.99
CA VAL A 190 3.41 38.35 13.18
C VAL A 190 3.67 39.30 14.36
N PRO A 191 2.68 39.61 15.22
CA PRO A 191 2.97 40.37 16.41
C PRO A 191 3.96 39.54 17.22
N SER A 192 5.16 40.06 17.42
CA SER A 192 6.15 39.47 18.31
C SER A 192 5.59 39.52 19.72
N ILE A 193 4.85 38.48 20.11
CA ILE A 193 4.40 38.32 21.48
C ILE A 193 5.18 37.12 22.02
N PHE A 194 6.25 37.50 22.75
CA PHE A 194 7.30 36.71 23.41
C PHE A 194 8.50 36.29 22.54
#